data_AF-A0A4Q5P7D8-F1
#
_entry.id   AF-A0A4Q5P7D8-F1
#
_cell.length_a   1.000
_cell.length_b   1.000
_cell.length_c   1.000
_cell.angle_alpha   90.00
_cell.angle_beta   90.00
_cell.angle_gamma   90.00
#
_symmetry.space_group_name_H-M   'P 1'
#
loop_
_entity.id
_entity.type
_entity.pdbx_description
1 polymer ?
#
loop_
_entity_poly.entity_id
_entity_poly.type
_entity_poly.pdbx_seq_one_letter_code
_entity_poly.pdbx_strand_id
1 'polypeptide(L)'
;MAKKVSLTRYLVEQQRVDGHIPSQLRLLLEVVARACKSISQAVNKGALGGVLGAAESENVQGEIQKKLDIIANEVLIEANEWGGHLAAMASEEMEGIYVVPNRYPQGEYLLLFDPLDGSSNIDVNVSIGTIFSVLKMPEGDRGVEEADFLQAGNRQVAAGYCIYGPQTTLVLTVGDGVAMFTLDREQGSFVLTDENIRIPEDTKEFAINMSNMRHWDEPVKRYIDECLAGQEGPRGKDFNMRWIASMVADVHRILTRGGVFMYPWDKRDPDKPGKLRLMYEANPMGWLVEQAGGAATNGKDRIMDIQPARLHERVSVILGSKNEVDRLTSYHTGELSGPVSGPVSGPVSSK
;
A
#
# COMPACT_ATOMS: atom_id res chain seq x y z
N MET A 1 -15.30 28.22 10.16
CA MET A 1 -14.12 27.49 9.67
C MET A 1 -14.21 26.08 10.20
N ALA A 2 -14.03 25.07 9.35
CA ALA A 2 -13.90 23.69 9.83
C ALA A 2 -12.72 23.61 10.81
N LYS A 3 -12.89 22.89 11.92
CA LYS A 3 -11.88 22.78 12.98
C LYS A 3 -10.71 21.97 12.42
N LYS A 4 -9.54 22.57 12.21
CA LYS A 4 -8.32 21.84 11.82
C LYS A 4 -7.97 20.83 12.91
N VAL A 5 -7.98 19.54 12.58
CA VAL A 5 -7.60 18.44 13.49
C VAL A 5 -6.20 18.00 13.10
N SER A 6 -5.22 18.11 14.01
CA SER A 6 -3.89 17.56 13.77
C SER A 6 -3.90 16.04 13.94
N LEU A 7 -2.94 15.34 13.32
CA LEU A 7 -2.72 13.91 13.52
C LEU A 7 -2.65 13.56 15.02
N THR A 8 -1.92 14.34 15.82
CA THR A 8 -1.82 14.14 17.27
C THR A 8 -3.17 14.18 17.95
N ARG A 9 -4.00 15.16 17.61
CA ARG A 9 -5.33 15.25 18.19
C ARG A 9 -6.19 14.07 17.75
N TYR A 10 -6.18 13.72 16.47
CA TYR A 10 -6.92 12.59 15.93
C TYR A 10 -6.56 11.28 16.65
N LEU A 11 -5.26 10.97 16.78
CA LEU A 11 -4.83 9.75 17.45
C LEU A 11 -5.13 9.75 18.97
N VAL A 12 -5.15 10.92 19.62
CA VAL A 12 -5.61 11.03 21.01
C VAL A 12 -7.10 10.77 21.13
N GLU A 13 -7.90 11.23 20.16
CA GLU A 13 -9.35 10.97 20.09
C GLU A 13 -9.59 9.45 19.89
N GLN A 14 -8.90 8.82 18.93
CA GLN A 14 -8.93 7.36 18.70
C GLN A 14 -8.51 6.54 19.94
N GLN A 15 -7.57 7.05 20.75
CA GLN A 15 -7.17 6.40 22.01
C GLN A 15 -8.23 6.58 23.12
N ARG A 16 -8.66 7.83 23.37
CA ARG A 16 -9.41 8.18 24.59
C ARG A 16 -10.92 8.05 24.46
N VAL A 17 -11.44 8.40 23.30
CA VAL A 17 -12.89 8.51 23.07
C VAL A 17 -13.40 7.16 22.58
N ASP A 18 -12.71 6.60 21.59
CA ASP A 18 -13.21 5.40 20.89
C ASP A 18 -12.54 4.11 21.38
N GLY A 19 -11.42 4.21 22.11
CA GLY A 19 -10.71 3.06 22.67
C GLY A 19 -10.10 2.15 21.62
N HIS A 20 -9.94 2.62 20.38
CA HIS A 20 -9.47 1.83 19.25
C HIS A 20 -7.98 1.50 19.32
N ILE A 21 -7.16 2.41 19.87
CA ILE A 21 -5.70 2.21 19.91
C ILE A 21 -5.12 2.36 21.31
N PRO A 22 -4.15 1.50 21.71
CA PRO A 22 -3.34 1.71 22.90
C PRO A 22 -2.41 2.92 22.79
N SER A 23 -1.96 3.44 23.94
CA SER A 23 -1.04 4.60 23.98
C SER A 23 0.29 4.34 23.28
N GLN A 24 0.79 3.11 23.34
CA GLN A 24 2.04 2.70 22.70
C GLN A 24 1.92 2.74 21.17
N LEU A 25 0.83 2.21 20.62
CA LEU A 25 0.55 2.28 19.18
C LEU A 25 0.40 3.73 18.71
N ARG A 26 -0.33 4.57 19.47
CA ARG A 26 -0.43 6.01 19.16
C ARG A 26 0.95 6.66 19.03
N LEU A 27 1.83 6.42 19.99
CA LEU A 27 3.16 7.04 20.00
C LEU A 27 4.04 6.53 18.85
N LEU A 28 3.95 5.24 18.52
CA LEU A 28 4.62 4.67 17.35
C LEU A 28 4.17 5.37 16.05
N LEU A 29 2.86 5.55 15.84
CA LEU A 29 2.33 6.22 14.66
C LEU A 29 2.80 7.67 14.53
N GLU A 30 2.95 8.39 15.65
CA GLU A 30 3.53 9.74 15.67
C GLU A 30 5.02 9.77 15.28
N VAL A 31 5.78 8.73 15.67
CA VAL A 31 7.19 8.59 15.30
C VAL A 31 7.31 8.28 13.81
N VAL A 32 6.52 7.34 13.28
CA VAL A 32 6.47 7.03 11.84
C VAL A 32 6.07 8.26 11.03
N ALA A 33 5.03 8.99 11.44
CA ALA A 33 4.63 10.23 10.77
C ALA A 33 5.74 11.30 10.79
N ARG A 34 6.52 11.38 11.87
CA ARG A 34 7.68 12.27 11.94
C ARG A 34 8.77 11.86 10.95
N ALA A 35 9.07 10.56 10.84
CA ALA A 35 10.02 10.04 9.86
C ALA A 35 9.57 10.38 8.43
N CYS A 36 8.29 10.21 8.10
CA CYS A 36 7.73 10.59 6.79
C CYS A 36 7.90 12.09 6.49
N LYS A 37 7.85 12.98 7.50
CA LYS A 37 8.15 14.42 7.29
C LYS A 37 9.61 14.65 6.93
N SER A 38 10.54 13.96 7.59
CA SER A 38 11.97 14.04 7.29
C SER A 38 12.27 13.52 5.88
N ILE A 39 11.67 12.39 5.49
CA ILE A 39 11.79 11.83 4.13
C ILE A 39 11.21 12.82 3.11
N SER A 40 10.02 13.36 3.34
CA SER A 40 9.41 14.39 2.48
C SER A 40 10.35 15.59 2.28
N GLN A 41 11.05 16.05 3.34
CA GLN A 41 12.03 17.13 3.20
C GLN A 41 13.22 16.73 2.32
N ALA A 42 13.72 15.50 2.45
CA ALA A 42 14.80 14.99 1.60
C ALA A 42 14.38 14.86 0.14
N VAL A 43 13.21 14.26 -0.12
CA VAL A 43 12.61 14.14 -1.46
C VAL A 43 12.44 15.52 -2.11
N ASN A 44 11.89 16.49 -1.39
CA ASN A 44 11.63 17.84 -1.90
C ASN A 44 12.90 18.64 -2.22
N LYS A 45 14.07 18.28 -1.68
CA LYS A 45 15.34 18.92 -2.05
C LYS A 45 15.81 18.48 -3.43
N GLY A 46 15.44 17.27 -3.88
CA GLY A 46 15.83 16.73 -5.18
C GLY A 46 17.33 16.94 -5.48
N ALA A 47 17.62 17.55 -6.64
CA ALA A 47 18.98 17.81 -7.09
C ALA A 47 19.78 18.75 -6.16
N LEU A 48 19.11 19.62 -5.39
CA LEU A 48 19.78 20.51 -4.43
C LEU A 48 20.26 19.76 -3.18
N GLY A 49 19.71 18.56 -2.93
CA GLY A 49 20.06 17.75 -1.76
C GLY A 49 21.31 16.87 -1.96
N GLY A 50 21.78 16.69 -3.20
CA GLY A 50 22.85 15.71 -3.50
C GLY A 50 22.43 14.25 -3.30
N VAL A 51 21.12 14.00 -3.17
CA VAL A 51 20.52 12.70 -2.81
C VAL A 51 19.96 11.92 -4.02
N LEU A 52 20.13 12.46 -5.23
CA LEU A 52 19.68 11.80 -6.47
C LEU A 52 20.74 10.86 -7.03
N GLY A 53 20.30 9.93 -7.88
CA GLY A 53 21.14 8.94 -8.54
C GLY A 53 21.26 7.59 -7.83
N ALA A 54 21.91 6.65 -8.51
CA ALA A 54 22.19 5.32 -7.98
C ALA A 54 23.21 5.37 -6.84
N ALA A 55 23.03 4.51 -5.85
CA ALA A 55 24.07 4.10 -4.94
C ALA A 55 24.99 3.09 -5.64
N GLU A 56 26.18 2.85 -5.07
CA GLU A 56 27.11 1.81 -5.53
C GLU A 56 26.74 0.41 -4.97
N SER A 57 25.54 0.27 -4.39
CA SER A 57 25.02 -0.95 -3.75
C SER A 57 23.79 -1.52 -4.47
N GLU A 58 23.67 -2.84 -4.44
CA GLU A 58 22.44 -3.57 -4.76
C GLU A 58 21.74 -3.98 -3.46
N ASN A 59 20.41 -3.95 -3.44
CA ASN A 59 19.65 -4.44 -2.30
C ASN A 59 19.49 -5.96 -2.35
N VAL A 60 18.90 -6.55 -1.30
CA VAL A 60 18.73 -8.01 -1.13
C VAL A 60 17.81 -8.65 -2.17
N GLN A 61 17.25 -7.82 -3.03
CA GLN A 61 16.30 -8.20 -4.07
C GLN A 61 16.92 -8.11 -5.47
N GLY A 62 18.21 -7.76 -5.56
CA GLY A 62 18.95 -7.58 -6.80
C GLY A 62 18.57 -6.31 -7.55
N GLU A 63 17.98 -5.32 -6.86
CA GLU A 63 17.65 -4.01 -7.45
C GLU A 63 18.76 -3.00 -7.12
N ILE A 64 19.13 -2.16 -8.09
CA ILE A 64 20.13 -1.10 -7.89
C ILE A 64 19.51 -0.04 -6.99
N GLN A 65 20.04 0.09 -5.78
CA GLN A 65 19.51 0.98 -4.76
C GLN A 65 19.77 2.44 -5.15
N LYS A 66 18.82 3.34 -4.89
CA LYS A 66 19.02 4.79 -5.01
C LYS A 66 19.50 5.33 -3.68
N LYS A 67 20.26 6.43 -3.71
CA LYS A 67 20.72 7.08 -2.46
C LYS A 67 19.57 7.47 -1.53
N LEU A 68 18.44 7.87 -2.11
CA LEU A 68 17.26 8.27 -1.35
C LEU A 68 16.58 7.07 -0.66
N ASP A 69 16.69 5.86 -1.21
CA ASP A 69 16.19 4.64 -0.58
C ASP A 69 16.97 4.37 0.73
N ILE A 70 18.31 4.48 0.68
CA ILE A 70 19.19 4.34 1.85
C ILE A 70 18.81 5.37 2.92
N ILE A 71 18.68 6.64 2.53
CA ILE A 71 18.34 7.73 3.45
C ILE A 71 16.97 7.49 4.08
N ALA A 72 15.97 7.08 3.28
CA ALA A 72 14.63 6.82 3.79
C ALA A 72 14.61 5.65 4.78
N ASN A 73 15.36 4.59 4.50
CA ASN A 73 15.52 3.44 5.39
C ASN A 73 16.19 3.84 6.71
N GLU A 74 17.32 4.55 6.66
CA GLU A 74 18.04 5.04 7.85
C GLU A 74 17.16 5.96 8.71
N VAL A 75 16.44 6.90 8.08
CA VAL A 75 15.53 7.81 8.80
C VAL A 75 14.43 7.06 9.54
N LEU A 76 13.88 5.98 8.96
CA LEU A 76 12.86 5.17 9.63
C LEU A 76 13.45 4.36 10.78
N ILE A 77 14.63 3.76 10.61
CA ILE A 77 15.31 2.99 11.67
C ILE A 77 15.66 3.91 12.85
N GLU A 78 16.39 5.00 12.59
CA GLU A 78 16.87 5.93 13.62
C GLU A 78 15.71 6.63 14.36
N ALA A 79 14.62 6.93 13.66
CA ALA A 79 13.46 7.55 14.30
C ALA A 79 12.78 6.61 15.30
N ASN A 80 12.77 5.30 15.02
CA ASN A 80 11.95 4.32 15.72
C ASN A 80 12.72 3.41 16.71
N GLU A 81 14.05 3.28 16.60
CA GLU A 81 14.83 2.33 17.41
C GLU A 81 14.86 2.63 18.93
N TRP A 82 14.69 3.88 19.35
CA TRP A 82 14.90 4.30 20.75
C TRP A 82 13.61 4.65 21.50
N GLY A 83 12.46 4.63 20.82
CA GLY A 83 11.19 5.11 21.37
C GLY A 83 10.53 4.21 22.43
N GLY A 84 10.97 2.95 22.56
CA GLY A 84 10.38 2.02 23.51
C GLY A 84 9.08 1.34 23.07
N HIS A 85 8.70 1.51 21.79
CA HIS A 85 7.44 0.99 21.26
C HIS A 85 7.62 -0.29 20.45
N LEU A 86 8.81 -0.53 19.91
CA LEU A 86 9.09 -1.64 19.01
C LEU A 86 9.95 -2.70 19.68
N ALA A 87 9.70 -3.97 19.31
CA ALA A 87 10.63 -5.08 19.54
C ALA A 87 11.62 -5.19 18.38
N ALA A 88 11.14 -5.06 17.14
CA ALA A 88 11.95 -5.15 15.94
C ALA A 88 11.31 -4.41 14.76
N MET A 89 12.11 -4.22 13.71
CA MET A 89 11.73 -3.65 12.43
C MET A 89 12.11 -4.58 11.27
N ALA A 90 11.40 -4.48 10.15
CA ALA A 90 11.76 -5.11 8.89
C ALA A 90 11.56 -4.12 7.74
N SER A 91 12.48 -4.13 6.77
CA SER A 91 12.49 -3.20 5.66
C SER A 91 12.64 -3.94 4.33
N GLU A 92 12.07 -3.36 3.27
CA GLU A 92 12.33 -3.76 1.88
C GLU A 92 13.83 -3.77 1.53
N GLU A 93 14.59 -2.88 2.19
CA GLU A 93 16.01 -2.60 1.96
C GLU A 93 16.97 -3.41 2.86
N MET A 94 16.48 -4.38 3.63
CA MET A 94 17.25 -5.18 4.58
C MET A 94 17.07 -6.68 4.35
N GLU A 95 18.10 -7.50 4.62
CA GLU A 95 18.03 -8.97 4.40
C GLU A 95 17.21 -9.70 5.47
N GLY A 96 17.18 -9.14 6.67
CA GLY A 96 16.49 -9.71 7.81
C GLY A 96 16.02 -8.61 8.74
N ILE A 97 15.56 -9.03 9.90
CA ILE A 97 14.99 -8.12 10.88
C ILE A 97 16.05 -7.27 11.59
N TYR A 98 15.69 -6.04 11.91
CA TYR A 98 16.43 -5.18 12.83
C TYR A 98 15.84 -5.31 14.23
N VAL A 99 16.54 -6.00 15.12
CA VAL A 99 16.13 -6.11 16.53
C VAL A 99 16.50 -4.82 17.26
N VAL A 100 15.55 -4.24 18.00
CA VAL A 100 15.82 -3.04 18.80
C VAL A 100 16.92 -3.36 19.83
N PRO A 101 18.06 -2.64 19.82
CA PRO A 101 19.17 -2.93 20.71
C PRO A 101 18.80 -2.90 22.18
N ASN A 102 19.29 -3.85 22.99
CA ASN A 102 18.98 -3.98 24.43
C ASN A 102 19.33 -2.74 25.29
N ARG A 103 20.09 -1.77 24.74
CA ARG A 103 20.36 -0.48 25.40
C ARG A 103 19.14 0.46 25.40
N TYR A 104 18.15 0.18 24.55
CA TYR A 104 16.90 0.91 24.45
C TYR A 104 15.75 0.08 25.04
N PRO A 105 14.69 0.73 25.56
CA PRO A 105 13.48 0.01 25.92
C PRO A 105 12.91 -0.73 24.69
N GLN A 106 12.46 -1.96 24.90
CA GLN A 106 11.74 -2.74 23.89
C GLN A 106 10.23 -2.66 24.14
N GLY A 107 9.46 -2.50 23.08
CA GLY A 107 8.00 -2.51 23.13
C GLY A 107 7.40 -3.78 22.51
N GLU A 108 6.07 -3.81 22.37
CA GLU A 108 5.31 -4.99 21.95
C GLU A 108 4.95 -5.00 20.45
N TYR A 109 5.43 -4.04 19.66
CA TYR A 109 5.07 -3.91 18.23
C TYR A 109 6.23 -4.28 17.31
N LEU A 110 5.87 -4.72 16.12
CA LEU A 110 6.76 -4.96 15.00
C LEU A 110 6.39 -4.00 13.87
N LEU A 111 7.39 -3.33 13.28
CA LEU A 111 7.17 -2.38 12.20
C LEU A 111 7.78 -2.92 10.90
N LEU A 112 6.96 -3.04 9.86
CA LEU A 112 7.39 -3.37 8.51
C LEU A 112 7.23 -2.15 7.63
N PHE A 113 8.18 -1.89 6.74
CA PHE A 113 8.08 -0.75 5.84
C PHE A 113 8.76 -0.95 4.50
N ASP A 114 8.15 -0.35 3.48
CA ASP A 114 8.84 0.04 2.26
C ASP A 114 9.23 1.51 2.46
N PRO A 115 10.53 1.81 2.64
CA PRO A 115 10.96 3.17 2.95
C PRO A 115 10.67 4.12 1.77
N LEU A 116 10.70 3.63 0.53
CA LEU A 116 10.53 4.46 -0.66
C LEU A 116 9.98 3.69 -1.88
N ASP A 117 8.66 3.46 -1.89
CA ASP A 117 7.92 2.91 -3.03
C ASP A 117 8.04 3.82 -4.26
N GLY A 118 8.22 3.17 -5.41
CA GLY A 118 8.35 3.85 -6.69
C GLY A 118 9.73 4.47 -6.90
N SER A 119 10.78 3.95 -6.27
CA SER A 119 12.16 4.46 -6.38
C SER A 119 12.65 4.70 -7.82
N SER A 120 12.17 3.91 -8.80
CA SER A 120 12.43 4.14 -10.23
C SER A 120 12.00 5.52 -10.76
N ASN A 121 11.09 6.18 -10.05
CA ASN A 121 10.50 7.47 -10.39
C ASN A 121 11.22 8.68 -9.74
N ILE A 122 12.18 8.44 -8.84
CA ILE A 122 12.89 9.50 -8.10
C ILE A 122 13.53 10.52 -9.07
N ASP A 123 14.31 10.03 -10.03
CA ASP A 123 15.11 10.88 -10.92
C ASP A 123 14.25 11.66 -11.94
N VAL A 124 13.00 11.23 -12.17
CA VAL A 124 12.06 11.86 -13.11
C VAL A 124 10.98 12.71 -12.41
N ASN A 125 11.14 12.94 -11.11
CA ASN A 125 10.27 13.81 -10.31
C ASN A 125 8.77 13.42 -10.37
N VAL A 126 8.50 12.12 -10.42
CA VAL A 126 7.16 11.56 -10.31
C VAL A 126 6.89 11.19 -8.84
N SER A 127 5.61 11.12 -8.45
CA SER A 127 5.23 10.79 -7.08
C SER A 127 5.75 9.42 -6.64
N ILE A 128 6.27 9.39 -5.43
CA ILE A 128 6.79 8.22 -4.70
C ILE A 128 6.21 8.24 -3.28
N GLY A 129 6.52 7.25 -2.44
CA GLY A 129 6.01 7.25 -1.08
C GLY A 129 6.68 6.29 -0.13
N THR A 130 6.29 6.32 1.14
CA THR A 130 6.67 5.32 2.14
C THR A 130 5.45 4.50 2.49
N ILE A 131 5.58 3.19 2.63
CA ILE A 131 4.51 2.28 3.06
C ILE A 131 4.91 1.68 4.40
N PHE A 132 3.96 1.53 5.32
CA PHE A 132 4.23 0.88 6.60
C PHE A 132 3.07 0.02 7.07
N SER A 133 3.43 -1.02 7.82
CA SER A 133 2.55 -1.97 8.48
C SER A 133 3.03 -2.16 9.92
N VAL A 134 2.09 -2.19 10.85
CA VAL A 134 2.35 -2.45 12.26
C VAL A 134 1.66 -3.74 12.67
N LEU A 135 2.43 -4.68 13.20
CA LEU A 135 1.94 -5.90 13.82
C LEU A 135 2.15 -5.83 15.34
N LYS A 136 1.37 -6.60 16.08
CA LYS A 136 1.68 -6.90 17.48
C LYS A 136 2.58 -8.13 17.53
N MET A 137 3.64 -8.06 18.34
CA MET A 137 4.49 -9.22 18.61
C MET A 137 3.65 -10.31 19.31
N PRO A 138 3.74 -11.58 18.87
CA PRO A 138 3.10 -12.68 19.57
C PRO A 138 3.56 -12.79 21.03
N GLU A 139 2.66 -13.15 21.95
CA GLU A 139 2.99 -13.30 23.36
C GLU A 139 3.96 -14.47 23.59
N GLY A 140 4.98 -14.27 24.43
CA GLY A 140 5.91 -15.33 24.85
C GLY A 140 7.17 -14.77 25.52
N ASP A 141 7.87 -15.62 26.28
CA ASP A 141 9.09 -15.26 27.03
C ASP A 141 10.38 -15.47 26.21
N ARG A 142 10.30 -15.43 24.87
CA ARG A 142 11.45 -15.59 23.97
C ARG A 142 11.84 -14.28 23.29
N GLY A 143 13.08 -14.23 22.78
CA GLY A 143 13.52 -13.11 21.94
C GLY A 143 12.71 -13.01 20.65
N VAL A 144 12.73 -11.81 20.05
CA VAL A 144 12.10 -11.56 18.75
C VAL A 144 12.85 -12.28 17.64
N GLU A 145 12.11 -12.93 16.76
CA GLU A 145 12.62 -13.71 15.63
C GLU A 145 11.90 -13.31 14.34
N GLU A 146 12.48 -13.61 13.18
CA GLU A 146 11.85 -13.30 11.89
C GLU A 146 10.46 -13.93 11.75
N ALA A 147 10.25 -15.12 12.32
CA ALA A 147 8.96 -15.80 12.34
C ALA A 147 7.84 -14.98 13.00
N ASP A 148 8.17 -14.04 13.91
CA ASP A 148 7.18 -13.16 14.54
C ASP A 148 6.57 -12.15 13.55
N PHE A 149 7.29 -11.84 12.47
CA PHE A 149 6.79 -10.98 11.40
C PHE A 149 5.88 -11.74 10.43
N LEU A 150 5.98 -13.07 10.34
CA LEU A 150 5.24 -13.91 9.38
C LEU A 150 3.78 -14.11 9.80
N GLN A 151 3.05 -13.00 9.94
CA GLN A 151 1.64 -12.96 10.28
C GLN A 151 0.82 -12.54 9.06
N ALA A 152 -0.36 -13.15 8.87
CA ALA A 152 -1.29 -12.74 7.83
C ALA A 152 -1.69 -11.26 7.97
N GLY A 153 -2.01 -10.61 6.84
CA GLY A 153 -2.34 -9.17 6.82
C GLY A 153 -3.49 -8.79 7.75
N ASN A 154 -4.44 -9.69 8.02
CA ASN A 154 -5.54 -9.48 8.96
C ASN A 154 -5.12 -9.35 10.44
N ARG A 155 -3.83 -9.54 10.76
CA ARG A 155 -3.24 -9.30 12.10
C ARG A 155 -2.65 -7.90 12.28
N GLN A 156 -2.64 -7.08 11.24
CA GLN A 156 -2.19 -5.69 11.34
C GLN A 156 -3.02 -4.92 12.36
N VAL A 157 -2.36 -4.08 13.15
CA VAL A 157 -2.99 -3.20 14.16
C VAL A 157 -2.99 -1.73 13.73
N ALA A 158 -2.09 -1.37 12.80
CA ALA A 158 -2.17 -0.14 12.02
C ALA A 158 -1.45 -0.33 10.69
N ALA A 159 -1.89 0.36 9.65
CA ALA A 159 -1.19 0.41 8.37
C ALA A 159 -1.41 1.76 7.71
N GLY A 160 -0.46 2.16 6.88
CA GLY A 160 -0.55 3.43 6.21
C GLY A 160 0.49 3.59 5.12
N TYR A 161 0.40 4.71 4.44
CA TYR A 161 1.44 5.19 3.56
C TYR A 161 1.53 6.70 3.61
N CYS A 162 2.69 7.24 3.26
CA CYS A 162 2.88 8.65 3.00
C CYS A 162 3.22 8.85 1.53
N ILE A 163 2.42 9.60 0.80
CA ILE A 163 2.71 9.98 -0.59
C ILE A 163 3.50 11.29 -0.61
N TYR A 164 4.59 11.32 -1.36
CA TYR A 164 5.45 12.47 -1.63
C TYR A 164 5.16 12.98 -3.05
N GLY A 165 4.01 13.63 -3.22
CA GLY A 165 3.60 14.25 -4.47
C GLY A 165 3.72 15.78 -4.44
N PRO A 166 2.90 16.50 -5.22
CA PRO A 166 2.77 17.96 -5.11
C PRO A 166 2.42 18.42 -3.68
N GLN A 167 1.70 17.57 -2.95
CA GLN A 167 1.44 17.67 -1.53
C GLN A 167 1.97 16.40 -0.86
N THR A 168 2.39 16.52 0.39
CA THR A 168 2.71 15.36 1.22
C THR A 168 1.49 14.97 2.02
N THR A 169 1.00 13.75 1.82
CA THR A 169 -0.22 13.24 2.46
C THR A 169 0.07 11.92 3.13
N LEU A 170 -0.25 11.83 4.43
CA LEU A 170 -0.25 10.60 5.20
C LEU A 170 -1.66 10.00 5.16
N VAL A 171 -1.76 8.73 4.78
CA VAL A 171 -3.01 7.97 4.80
C VAL A 171 -2.84 6.82 5.78
N LEU A 172 -3.81 6.64 6.67
CA LEU A 172 -3.71 5.74 7.82
C LEU A 172 -5.03 5.01 8.06
N THR A 173 -4.93 3.75 8.47
CA THR A 173 -5.99 3.01 9.16
C THR A 173 -5.47 2.39 10.46
N VAL A 174 -6.36 2.30 11.44
CA VAL A 174 -6.17 1.57 12.70
C VAL A 174 -7.27 0.52 12.91
N GLY A 175 -7.96 0.13 11.82
CA GLY A 175 -9.05 -0.85 11.83
C GLY A 175 -10.47 -0.26 11.91
N ASP A 176 -10.59 1.05 11.99
CA ASP A 176 -11.87 1.78 11.94
C ASP A 176 -11.87 2.83 10.82
N GLY A 177 -11.93 2.36 9.58
CA GLY A 177 -11.92 3.21 8.40
C GLY A 177 -10.53 3.78 8.05
N VAL A 178 -10.53 4.75 7.13
CA VAL A 178 -9.31 5.35 6.58
C VAL A 178 -9.38 6.87 6.73
N ALA A 179 -8.30 7.46 7.22
CA ALA A 179 -8.13 8.90 7.37
C ALA A 179 -6.94 9.40 6.53
N MET A 180 -7.08 10.61 5.98
CA MET A 180 -6.04 11.30 5.21
C MET A 180 -5.65 12.61 5.88
N PHE A 181 -4.35 12.83 5.98
CA PHE A 181 -3.77 14.03 6.57
C PHE A 181 -2.80 14.66 5.59
N THR A 182 -2.98 15.95 5.32
CA THR A 182 -2.04 16.72 4.48
C THR A 182 -1.04 17.46 5.37
N LEU A 183 0.23 17.44 4.99
CA LEU A 183 1.29 18.14 5.69
C LEU A 183 1.17 19.66 5.49
N ASP A 184 0.84 20.38 6.55
CA ASP A 184 0.99 21.83 6.60
C ASP A 184 2.48 22.16 6.80
N ARG A 185 3.14 22.63 5.74
CA ARG A 185 4.58 22.90 5.75
C ARG A 185 4.96 24.11 6.61
N GLU A 186 4.04 25.05 6.83
CA GLU A 186 4.28 26.22 7.68
C GLU A 186 4.29 25.82 9.16
N GLN A 187 3.40 24.89 9.53
CA GLN A 187 3.28 24.41 10.91
C GLN A 187 4.11 23.14 11.19
N GLY A 188 4.56 22.44 10.15
CA GLY A 188 5.26 21.15 10.27
C GLY A 188 4.37 20.03 10.82
N SER A 189 3.05 20.12 10.64
CA SER A 189 2.06 19.21 11.21
C SER A 189 1.16 18.60 10.14
N PHE A 190 0.85 17.31 10.29
CA PHE A 190 -0.17 16.65 9.49
C PHE A 190 -1.56 17.04 10.00
N VAL A 191 -2.40 17.56 9.10
CA VAL A 191 -3.75 18.04 9.39
C VAL A 191 -4.76 17.19 8.62
N LEU A 192 -5.78 16.71 9.32
CA LEU A 192 -6.86 15.90 8.75
C LEU A 192 -7.56 16.71 7.64
N THR A 193 -7.61 16.13 6.45
CA THR A 193 -8.33 16.69 5.31
C THR A 193 -9.58 15.89 5.00
N ASP A 194 -9.50 14.56 5.15
CA ASP A 194 -10.57 13.65 4.83
C ASP A 194 -10.57 12.49 5.84
N GLU A 195 -11.75 12.04 6.20
CA GLU A 195 -11.98 10.95 7.16
C GLU A 195 -13.08 10.05 6.60
N ASN A 196 -13.04 8.76 6.95
CA ASN A 196 -13.98 7.75 6.45
C ASN A 196 -13.98 7.66 4.92
N ILE A 197 -12.78 7.64 4.32
CA ILE A 197 -12.62 7.49 2.87
C ILE A 197 -13.35 6.24 2.40
N ARG A 198 -14.10 6.37 1.30
CA ARG A 198 -14.78 5.26 0.63
C ARG A 198 -14.41 5.20 -0.85
N ILE A 199 -13.92 4.04 -1.28
CA ILE A 199 -13.69 3.73 -2.69
C ILE A 199 -15.05 3.47 -3.35
N PRO A 200 -15.36 4.11 -4.49
CA PRO A 200 -16.52 3.75 -5.29
C PRO A 200 -16.49 2.26 -5.69
N GLU A 201 -17.60 1.55 -5.48
CA GLU A 201 -17.72 0.11 -5.80
C GLU A 201 -17.51 -0.18 -7.29
N ASP A 202 -17.97 0.75 -8.15
CA ASP A 202 -17.78 0.73 -9.60
C ASP A 202 -16.80 1.80 -10.06
N THR A 203 -16.13 1.54 -11.18
CA THR A 203 -15.20 2.49 -11.78
C THR A 203 -15.21 2.43 -13.31
N LYS A 204 -14.48 3.36 -13.91
CA LYS A 204 -14.12 3.40 -15.33
C LYS A 204 -12.61 3.63 -15.50
N GLU A 205 -11.80 3.33 -14.49
CA GLU A 205 -10.34 3.44 -14.56
C GLU A 205 -9.66 2.12 -14.17
N PHE A 206 -8.59 1.77 -14.90
CA PHE A 206 -7.70 0.67 -14.53
C PHE A 206 -6.24 1.08 -14.64
N ALA A 207 -5.38 0.42 -13.86
CA ALA A 207 -3.94 0.65 -13.80
C ALA A 207 -3.20 -0.67 -13.91
N ILE A 208 -2.46 -0.84 -15.00
CA ILE A 208 -1.59 -1.99 -15.25
C ILE A 208 -0.46 -1.61 -16.20
N ASN A 209 0.70 -2.24 -16.07
CA ASN A 209 1.79 -2.04 -17.03
C ASN A 209 1.53 -2.79 -18.35
N MET A 210 0.88 -2.13 -19.31
CA MET A 210 0.51 -2.69 -20.62
C MET A 210 1.69 -3.27 -21.43
N SER A 211 2.93 -2.84 -21.17
CA SER A 211 4.10 -3.41 -21.86
C SER A 211 4.28 -4.91 -21.57
N ASN A 212 3.65 -5.42 -20.50
CA ASN A 212 3.69 -6.83 -20.11
C ASN A 212 2.54 -7.66 -20.68
N MET A 213 1.65 -7.08 -21.51
CA MET A 213 0.42 -7.75 -22.00
C MET A 213 0.65 -9.15 -22.57
N ARG A 214 1.75 -9.33 -23.31
CA ARG A 214 2.12 -10.63 -23.91
C ARG A 214 2.43 -11.73 -22.89
N HIS A 215 2.61 -11.39 -21.62
CA HIS A 215 3.07 -12.27 -20.54
C HIS A 215 2.02 -12.58 -19.48
N TRP A 216 0.92 -11.82 -19.44
CA TRP A 216 -0.13 -12.03 -18.46
C TRP A 216 -0.83 -13.37 -18.65
N ASP A 217 -1.40 -13.85 -17.55
CA ASP A 217 -2.35 -14.95 -17.60
C ASP A 217 -3.67 -14.53 -18.28
N GLU A 218 -4.41 -15.49 -18.81
CA GLU A 218 -5.64 -15.26 -19.58
C GLU A 218 -6.73 -14.49 -18.80
N PRO A 219 -6.95 -14.69 -17.49
CA PRO A 219 -7.93 -13.90 -16.73
C PRO A 219 -7.68 -12.39 -16.77
N VAL A 220 -6.43 -11.97 -16.63
CA VAL A 220 -6.04 -10.57 -16.66
C VAL A 220 -6.16 -10.02 -18.08
N LYS A 221 -5.67 -10.77 -19.07
CA LYS A 221 -5.77 -10.37 -20.47
C LYS A 221 -7.22 -10.21 -20.90
N ARG A 222 -8.09 -11.16 -20.56
CA ARG A 222 -9.54 -11.07 -20.78
C ARG A 222 -10.12 -9.80 -20.17
N TYR A 223 -9.84 -9.52 -18.91
CA TYR A 223 -10.36 -8.32 -18.24
C TYR A 223 -9.95 -7.04 -18.98
N ILE A 224 -8.69 -6.93 -19.38
CA ILE A 224 -8.19 -5.76 -20.12
C ILE A 224 -8.81 -5.68 -21.52
N ASP A 225 -8.91 -6.78 -22.25
CA ASP A 225 -9.56 -6.82 -23.57
C ASP A 225 -11.02 -6.37 -23.49
N GLU A 226 -11.75 -6.79 -22.44
CA GLU A 226 -13.13 -6.34 -22.18
C GLU A 226 -13.22 -4.83 -21.85
N CYS A 227 -12.25 -4.28 -21.12
CA CYS A 227 -12.16 -2.84 -20.85
C CYS A 227 -11.86 -2.03 -22.11
N LEU A 228 -10.98 -2.54 -22.99
CA LEU A 228 -10.55 -1.87 -24.22
C LEU A 228 -11.60 -1.93 -25.33
N ALA A 229 -12.48 -2.94 -25.33
CA ALA A 229 -13.63 -3.01 -26.22
C ALA A 229 -14.67 -1.90 -25.97
N GLY A 230 -14.58 -1.19 -24.84
CA GLY A 230 -15.38 0.01 -24.56
C GLY A 230 -16.88 -0.22 -24.58
N GLN A 231 -17.64 0.76 -25.08
CA GLN A 231 -19.10 0.68 -25.21
C GLN A 231 -19.60 -0.47 -26.08
N GLU A 232 -18.82 -0.93 -27.06
CA GLU A 232 -19.17 -2.04 -27.96
C GLU A 232 -18.89 -3.41 -27.31
N GLY A 233 -18.07 -3.43 -26.26
CA GLY A 233 -17.69 -4.62 -25.52
C GLY A 233 -18.75 -5.08 -24.51
N PRO A 234 -18.50 -6.23 -23.85
CA PRO A 234 -19.41 -6.80 -22.86
C PRO A 234 -19.58 -5.94 -21.61
N ARG A 235 -18.73 -4.91 -21.42
CA ARG A 235 -18.81 -3.99 -20.28
C ARG A 235 -19.76 -2.82 -20.54
N GLY A 236 -20.09 -2.51 -21.81
CA GLY A 236 -21.00 -1.43 -22.18
C GLY A 236 -20.60 -0.04 -21.69
N LYS A 237 -19.30 0.19 -21.41
CA LYS A 237 -18.77 1.46 -20.91
C LYS A 237 -17.29 1.61 -21.28
N ASP A 238 -16.87 2.84 -21.55
CA ASP A 238 -15.45 3.13 -21.81
C ASP A 238 -14.65 3.19 -20.51
N PHE A 239 -13.46 2.58 -20.55
CA PHE A 239 -12.48 2.66 -19.48
C PHE A 239 -11.28 3.51 -19.89
N ASN A 240 -10.68 4.17 -18.92
CA ASN A 240 -9.44 4.90 -19.10
C ASN A 240 -8.30 4.23 -18.34
N MET A 241 -7.13 4.14 -18.98
CA MET A 241 -5.94 3.64 -18.34
C MET A 241 -5.24 4.78 -17.57
N ARG A 242 -4.81 4.50 -16.34
CA ARG A 242 -3.94 5.35 -15.54
C ARG A 242 -2.81 4.50 -15.00
N TRP A 243 -1.57 4.80 -15.34
CA TRP A 243 -0.42 4.07 -14.83
C TRP A 243 0.66 5.06 -14.44
N ILE A 244 0.80 5.29 -13.13
CA ILE A 244 1.82 6.20 -12.59
C ILE A 244 3.14 5.45 -12.39
N ALA A 245 3.08 4.13 -12.23
CA ALA A 245 4.23 3.27 -11.96
C ALA A 245 4.85 3.51 -10.57
N SER A 246 4.05 3.94 -9.60
CA SER A 246 4.31 3.89 -8.16
C SER A 246 3.06 3.35 -7.50
N MET A 247 3.19 2.31 -6.67
CA MET A 247 2.05 1.68 -6.03
C MET A 247 1.32 2.69 -5.14
N VAL A 248 2.05 3.46 -4.34
CA VAL A 248 1.51 4.51 -3.48
C VAL A 248 0.69 5.52 -4.28
N ALA A 249 1.22 5.99 -5.41
CA ALA A 249 0.53 6.98 -6.23
C ALA A 249 -0.72 6.42 -6.92
N ASP A 250 -0.65 5.21 -7.46
CA ASP A 250 -1.79 4.55 -8.11
C ASP A 250 -2.89 4.19 -7.09
N VAL A 251 -2.52 3.68 -5.89
CA VAL A 251 -3.46 3.39 -4.79
C VAL A 251 -4.10 4.67 -4.24
N HIS A 252 -3.32 5.74 -4.07
CA HIS A 252 -3.87 7.02 -3.58
C HIS A 252 -4.93 7.58 -4.53
N ARG A 253 -4.71 7.49 -5.86
CA ARG A 253 -5.75 7.86 -6.84
C ARG A 253 -7.01 7.01 -6.65
N ILE A 254 -6.86 5.70 -6.46
CA ILE A 254 -7.99 4.77 -6.29
C ILE A 254 -8.78 5.10 -5.03
N LEU A 255 -8.12 5.39 -3.91
CA LEU A 255 -8.79 5.82 -2.67
C LEU A 255 -9.61 7.09 -2.87
N THR A 256 -9.17 8.00 -3.73
CA THR A 256 -9.83 9.30 -3.94
C THR A 256 -10.97 9.26 -4.94
N ARG A 257 -10.91 8.43 -5.99
CA ARG A 257 -11.92 8.45 -7.07
C ARG A 257 -12.30 7.09 -7.67
N GLY A 258 -11.85 6.00 -7.06
CA GLY A 258 -12.04 4.66 -7.59
C GLY A 258 -11.08 4.28 -8.70
N GLY A 259 -11.18 3.03 -9.14
CA GLY A 259 -10.25 2.41 -10.08
C GLY A 259 -9.80 1.04 -9.58
N VAL A 260 -9.13 0.30 -10.46
CA VAL A 260 -8.46 -0.95 -10.09
C VAL A 260 -6.97 -0.87 -10.44
N PHE A 261 -6.12 -1.31 -9.53
CA PHE A 261 -4.69 -1.48 -9.74
C PHE A 261 -4.35 -2.96 -9.83
N MET A 262 -3.53 -3.30 -10.81
CA MET A 262 -3.10 -4.66 -11.09
C MET A 262 -1.58 -4.72 -11.26
N TYR A 263 -0.95 -5.55 -10.44
CA TYR A 263 0.39 -6.08 -10.63
C TYR A 263 0.30 -7.60 -10.62
N PRO A 264 -0.17 -8.21 -11.73
CA PRO A 264 -0.47 -9.63 -11.76
C PRO A 264 0.81 -10.48 -11.81
N TRP A 265 0.65 -11.78 -11.59
CA TRP A 265 1.64 -12.77 -12.02
C TRP A 265 1.82 -12.70 -13.54
N ASP A 266 3.04 -12.97 -14.03
CA ASP A 266 3.30 -13.11 -15.45
C ASP A 266 4.37 -14.15 -15.77
N LYS A 267 4.32 -14.67 -16.99
CA LYS A 267 5.11 -15.84 -17.42
C LYS A 267 6.61 -15.62 -17.57
N ARG A 268 7.15 -14.41 -17.35
CA ARG A 268 8.59 -14.15 -17.49
C ARG A 268 9.40 -14.82 -16.39
N ASP A 269 8.80 -14.95 -15.22
CA ASP A 269 9.43 -15.56 -14.04
C ASP A 269 8.39 -16.47 -13.36
N PRO A 270 8.05 -17.62 -13.97
CA PRO A 270 6.89 -18.43 -13.57
C PRO A 270 6.93 -18.89 -12.11
N ASP A 271 8.13 -19.08 -11.57
CA ASP A 271 8.38 -19.54 -10.20
C ASP A 271 8.18 -18.42 -9.16
N LYS A 272 8.05 -17.16 -9.59
CA LYS A 272 7.74 -16.03 -8.72
C LYS A 272 6.24 -15.74 -8.75
N PRO A 273 5.55 -15.70 -7.59
CA PRO A 273 4.11 -15.46 -7.51
C PRO A 273 3.70 -14.02 -7.92
N GLY A 274 4.65 -13.10 -8.07
CA GLY A 274 4.43 -11.73 -8.50
C GLY A 274 5.69 -10.89 -8.30
N LYS A 275 5.57 -9.56 -8.45
CA LYS A 275 6.69 -8.63 -8.25
C LYS A 275 6.66 -7.91 -6.91
N LEU A 276 5.49 -7.45 -6.47
CA LEU A 276 5.31 -6.73 -5.21
C LEU A 276 5.47 -7.68 -4.03
N ARG A 277 5.75 -7.15 -2.85
CA ARG A 277 6.03 -7.91 -1.63
C ARG A 277 4.82 -7.92 -0.73
N LEU A 278 4.55 -9.08 -0.15
CA LEU A 278 3.36 -9.29 0.65
C LEU A 278 3.37 -8.41 1.91
N MET A 279 4.51 -8.38 2.60
CA MET A 279 4.60 -7.90 3.97
C MET A 279 4.54 -6.38 4.13
N TYR A 280 5.19 -5.63 3.25
CA TYR A 280 5.35 -4.19 3.35
C TYR A 280 4.78 -3.39 2.16
N GLU A 281 4.23 -4.06 1.14
CA GLU A 281 3.49 -3.42 0.04
C GLU A 281 2.03 -3.91 -0.01
N ALA A 282 1.79 -5.20 -0.23
CA ALA A 282 0.45 -5.72 -0.50
C ALA A 282 -0.46 -5.73 0.74
N ASN A 283 0.00 -6.22 1.89
CA ASN A 283 -0.76 -6.26 3.15
C ASN A 283 -1.20 -4.86 3.63
N PRO A 284 -0.30 -3.85 3.77
CA PRO A 284 -0.72 -2.54 4.24
C PRO A 284 -1.66 -1.83 3.25
N MET A 285 -1.41 -1.93 1.95
CA MET A 285 -2.28 -1.34 0.93
C MET A 285 -3.62 -2.05 0.82
N GLY A 286 -3.62 -3.38 0.91
CA GLY A 286 -4.84 -4.19 0.91
C GLY A 286 -5.75 -3.84 2.09
N TRP A 287 -5.18 -3.65 3.28
CA TRP A 287 -5.99 -3.29 4.44
C TRP A 287 -6.63 -1.91 4.31
N LEU A 288 -5.87 -0.91 3.83
CA LEU A 288 -6.42 0.43 3.54
C LEU A 288 -7.57 0.37 2.52
N VAL A 289 -7.40 -0.40 1.44
CA VAL A 289 -8.43 -0.56 0.41
C VAL A 289 -9.69 -1.21 0.99
N GLU A 290 -9.55 -2.27 1.78
CA GLU A 290 -10.70 -2.94 2.39
C GLU A 290 -11.41 -2.07 3.44
N GLN A 291 -10.65 -1.33 4.26
CA GLN A 291 -11.20 -0.37 5.22
C GLN A 291 -11.96 0.75 4.52
N ALA A 292 -11.56 1.11 3.29
CA ALA A 292 -12.28 2.04 2.42
C ALA A 292 -13.43 1.38 1.61
N GLY A 293 -13.76 0.11 1.83
CA GLY A 293 -14.86 -0.60 1.15
C GLY A 293 -14.50 -1.19 -0.22
N GLY A 294 -13.24 -1.14 -0.62
CA GLY A 294 -12.73 -1.86 -1.78
C GLY A 294 -12.43 -3.34 -1.48
N ALA A 295 -11.73 -3.98 -2.40
CA ALA A 295 -11.23 -5.36 -2.22
C ALA A 295 -9.77 -5.48 -2.69
N ALA A 296 -9.06 -6.48 -2.15
CA ALA A 296 -7.68 -6.78 -2.51
C ALA A 296 -7.43 -8.30 -2.57
N THR A 297 -7.00 -8.81 -3.71
CA THR A 297 -6.72 -10.24 -3.95
C THR A 297 -5.40 -10.45 -4.69
N ASN A 298 -4.84 -11.65 -4.63
CA ASN A 298 -3.73 -12.07 -5.50
C ASN A 298 -4.23 -12.58 -6.87
N GLY A 299 -5.51 -12.39 -7.17
CA GLY A 299 -6.24 -13.05 -8.26
C GLY A 299 -7.17 -14.15 -7.76
N LYS A 300 -6.77 -14.94 -6.77
CA LYS A 300 -7.55 -16.07 -6.24
C LYS A 300 -7.91 -15.87 -4.76
N ASP A 301 -6.91 -15.59 -3.94
CA ASP A 301 -7.04 -15.46 -2.50
C ASP A 301 -7.07 -13.99 -2.10
N ARG A 302 -7.80 -13.68 -1.02
CA ARG A 302 -7.79 -12.36 -0.40
C ARG A 302 -6.42 -12.08 0.21
N ILE A 303 -5.82 -10.93 -0.11
CA ILE A 303 -4.46 -10.57 0.33
C ILE A 303 -4.30 -10.67 1.85
N MET A 304 -5.29 -10.17 2.58
CA MET A 304 -5.28 -10.12 4.04
C MET A 304 -5.28 -11.49 4.73
N ASP A 305 -5.65 -12.56 4.02
CA ASP A 305 -5.75 -13.91 4.56
C ASP A 305 -4.57 -14.81 4.13
N ILE A 306 -3.66 -14.30 3.29
CA ILE A 306 -2.45 -15.03 2.89
C ILE A 306 -1.51 -15.16 4.08
N GLN A 307 -1.17 -16.39 4.43
CA GLN A 307 -0.17 -16.70 5.45
C GLN A 307 1.24 -16.59 4.85
N PRO A 308 2.08 -15.64 5.28
CA PRO A 308 3.43 -15.49 4.75
C PRO A 308 4.31 -16.67 5.14
N ALA A 309 5.15 -17.13 4.21
CA ALA A 309 6.17 -18.14 4.40
C ALA A 309 7.57 -17.54 4.56
N ARG A 310 7.82 -16.34 4.04
CA ARG A 310 9.11 -15.64 4.10
C ARG A 310 8.92 -14.14 4.25
N LEU A 311 9.89 -13.46 4.86
CA LEU A 311 9.83 -12.01 5.07
C LEU A 311 9.70 -11.21 3.76
N HIS A 312 10.50 -11.56 2.76
CA HIS A 312 10.51 -10.93 1.44
C HIS A 312 9.65 -11.67 0.41
N GLU A 313 8.58 -12.34 0.85
CA GLU A 313 7.69 -13.06 -0.05
C GLU A 313 7.02 -12.10 -1.04
N ARG A 314 7.12 -12.43 -2.33
CA ARG A 314 6.44 -11.70 -3.39
C ARG A 314 5.00 -12.19 -3.56
N VAL A 315 4.15 -11.38 -4.16
CA VAL A 315 2.75 -11.70 -4.43
C VAL A 315 2.24 -10.90 -5.64
N SER A 316 1.32 -11.48 -6.40
CA SER A 316 0.49 -10.74 -7.35
C SER A 316 -0.52 -9.88 -6.59
N VAL A 317 -0.89 -8.73 -7.15
CA VAL A 317 -1.81 -7.81 -6.47
C VAL A 317 -2.87 -7.32 -7.46
N ILE A 318 -4.13 -7.43 -7.06
CA ILE A 318 -5.30 -6.82 -7.68
C ILE A 318 -6.07 -6.12 -6.56
N LEU A 319 -6.20 -4.80 -6.61
CA LEU A 319 -6.92 -4.04 -5.58
C LEU A 319 -7.68 -2.84 -6.12
N GLY A 320 -8.71 -2.42 -5.40
CA GLY A 320 -9.46 -1.18 -5.66
C GLY A 320 -10.97 -1.36 -5.61
N SER A 321 -11.68 -0.79 -6.58
CA SER A 321 -13.15 -0.84 -6.68
C SER A 321 -13.66 -2.27 -6.66
N LYS A 322 -14.50 -2.57 -5.66
CA LYS A 322 -14.91 -3.93 -5.29
C LYS A 322 -15.44 -4.76 -6.46
N ASN A 323 -16.34 -4.20 -7.27
CA ASN A 323 -16.97 -4.95 -8.36
C ASN A 323 -15.99 -5.35 -9.48
N GLU A 324 -14.93 -4.57 -9.70
CA GLU A 324 -13.90 -4.90 -10.68
C GLU A 324 -12.93 -5.96 -10.15
N VAL A 325 -12.57 -5.89 -8.87
CA VAL A 325 -11.73 -6.90 -8.21
C VAL A 325 -12.46 -8.25 -8.16
N ASP A 326 -13.73 -8.27 -7.74
CA ASP A 326 -14.55 -9.47 -7.67
C ASP A 326 -14.69 -10.11 -9.08
N ARG A 327 -14.88 -9.30 -10.13
CA ARG A 327 -14.89 -9.78 -11.53
C ARG A 327 -13.56 -10.42 -11.92
N LEU A 328 -12.43 -9.75 -11.67
CA LEU A 328 -11.10 -10.30 -11.96
C LEU A 328 -10.87 -11.62 -11.22
N THR A 329 -11.28 -11.70 -9.95
CA THR A 329 -11.16 -12.92 -9.16
C THR A 329 -12.00 -14.05 -9.73
N SER A 330 -13.24 -13.78 -10.15
CA SER A 330 -14.10 -14.79 -10.79
C SER A 330 -13.53 -15.33 -12.11
N TYR A 331 -12.71 -14.55 -12.83
CA TYR A 331 -12.00 -15.01 -14.02
C TYR A 331 -10.85 -15.97 -13.67
N HIS A 332 -10.18 -15.77 -12.55
CA HIS A 332 -9.11 -16.67 -12.07
C HIS A 332 -9.66 -17.96 -11.45
N THR A 333 -10.83 -17.92 -10.80
CA THR A 333 -11.47 -19.09 -10.18
C THR A 333 -12.31 -19.91 -11.16
N GLY A 334 -12.61 -19.35 -12.35
CA GLY A 334 -13.39 -20.03 -13.40
C GLY A 334 -14.91 -19.93 -13.24
N GLU A 335 -15.39 -19.15 -12.27
CA GLU A 335 -16.82 -18.94 -11.99
C GLU A 335 -17.56 -18.20 -13.13
N LEU A 336 -16.86 -17.35 -13.89
CA LEU A 336 -17.40 -16.66 -15.08
C LEU A 336 -16.79 -17.16 -16.40
N SER A 337 -16.53 -18.47 -16.51
CA SER A 337 -15.86 -19.08 -17.67
C SER A 337 -16.69 -19.13 -18.98
N GLY A 338 -17.93 -18.65 -19.00
CA GLY A 338 -18.76 -18.54 -20.21
C GLY A 338 -18.61 -17.22 -20.97
N PRO A 339 -18.87 -17.18 -22.30
CA PRO A 339 -19.07 -15.93 -23.01
C PRO A 339 -20.25 -15.17 -22.40
N VAL A 340 -20.04 -13.90 -22.04
CA VAL A 340 -21.12 -13.03 -21.57
C VAL A 340 -22.05 -12.79 -22.76
N SER A 341 -23.18 -13.50 -22.78
CA SER A 341 -24.27 -13.22 -23.73
C SER A 341 -24.72 -11.76 -23.55
N GLY A 342 -24.86 -11.05 -24.67
CA GLY A 342 -25.16 -9.62 -24.75
C GLY A 342 -26.44 -9.17 -24.02
N PRO A 343 -26.78 -7.87 -24.10
CA PRO A 343 -27.78 -7.26 -23.24
C PRO A 343 -29.12 -7.98 -23.36
N VAL A 344 -29.69 -8.34 -22.21
CA VAL A 344 -31.07 -8.81 -22.09
C VAL A 344 -31.95 -7.69 -22.63
N SER A 345 -32.48 -7.86 -23.82
CA SER A 345 -33.55 -7.03 -24.35
C SER A 345 -34.78 -7.22 -23.47
N GLY A 346 -35.01 -6.26 -22.57
CA GLY A 346 -36.30 -6.14 -21.90
C GLY A 346 -37.41 -5.96 -22.93
N PRO A 347 -38.63 -6.47 -22.66
CA PRO A 347 -39.71 -6.42 -23.62
C PRO A 347 -40.06 -4.95 -23.92
N VAL A 348 -40.04 -4.60 -25.21
CA VAL A 348 -40.58 -3.36 -25.73
C VAL A 348 -42.06 -3.32 -25.39
N SER A 349 -42.44 -2.50 -24.41
CA SER A 349 -43.84 -2.19 -24.16
C SER A 349 -44.31 -1.23 -25.24
N SER A 350 -45.08 -1.74 -26.19
CA SER A 350 -45.91 -0.94 -27.07
C SER A 350 -47.04 -0.29 -26.28
N LYS A 351 -47.02 1.04 -26.14
CA LYS A 351 -48.16 1.95 -26.29
C LYS A 351 -47.73 3.40 -26.24
#